data_AF-A0A2X2YXJ4-F1
#
_entry.id   AF-A0A2X2YXJ4-F1
#
_cell.length_a   1.000
_cell.length_b   1.000
_cell.length_c   1.000
_cell.angle_alpha   90.00
_cell.angle_beta   90.00
_cell.angle_gamma   90.00
#
_symmetry.space_group_name_H-M   'P 1'
#
loop_
_entity.id
_entity.type
_entity.pdbx_description
1 polymer ?
#
loop_
_entity_poly.entity_id
_entity_poly.type
_entity_poly.pdbx_seq_one_letter_code
_entity_poly.pdbx_strand_id
1 'polypeptide(L)'
;MQGQITLSKKERHYQFFYLILMLVAAMIFLGIIFLKGFESPFSDEDVRGIQNLEQKAEFEQHQKIIIPIMDSTYTMITKLTDEAPQPFVENNIFVGVNDLNDYFKRNENIIDTRKDAYPQIARFYKMYYEDKKVISTTSEDIKRFEKQVEECRIGFKDKQDKIYQRKSDLKARTQ
;
A
#
# COMPACT_ATOMS: atom_id res chain seq x y z
N MET A 1 31.24 -22.49 -82.68
CA MET A 1 30.19 -22.08 -83.65
C MET A 1 29.31 -21.05 -82.97
N GLN A 2 29.55 -19.76 -83.24
CA GLN A 2 28.73 -18.66 -82.74
C GLN A 2 27.49 -18.56 -83.64
N GLY A 3 26.39 -19.18 -83.21
CA GLY A 3 25.09 -18.97 -83.85
C GLY A 3 24.59 -17.57 -83.51
N GLN A 4 24.74 -16.63 -84.45
CA GLN A 4 24.03 -15.36 -84.39
C GLN A 4 22.53 -15.67 -84.52
N ILE A 5 21.84 -15.74 -83.38
CA ILE A 5 20.39 -15.76 -83.34
C ILE A 5 19.92 -14.33 -83.64
N THR A 6 19.65 -14.03 -84.90
CA THR A 6 18.97 -12.80 -85.31
C THR A 6 17.49 -12.94 -84.98
N LEU A 7 17.15 -12.82 -83.70
CA LEU A 7 15.76 -12.82 -83.23
C LEU A 7 15.08 -11.49 -83.58
N SER A 8 13.88 -11.55 -84.14
CA SER A 8 13.09 -10.37 -84.54
C SER A 8 12.81 -9.47 -83.33
N LYS A 9 12.79 -8.13 -83.53
CA LYS A 9 12.58 -7.12 -82.46
C LYS A 9 11.38 -7.42 -81.54
N LYS A 10 10.34 -8.08 -82.07
CA LYS A 10 9.15 -8.51 -81.32
C LYS A 10 9.44 -9.66 -80.35
N GLU A 11 10.15 -10.71 -80.77
CA GLU A 11 10.44 -11.88 -79.94
C GLU A 11 11.38 -11.53 -78.78
N ARG A 12 12.33 -10.59 -79.00
CA ARG A 12 13.19 -10.05 -77.95
C ARG A 12 12.40 -9.32 -76.85
N HIS A 13 11.32 -8.62 -77.21
CA HIS A 13 10.46 -7.95 -76.23
C HIS A 13 9.68 -8.95 -75.39
N TYR A 14 9.14 -10.01 -76.00
CA TYR A 14 8.44 -11.06 -75.25
C TYR A 14 9.38 -11.80 -74.29
N GLN A 15 10.60 -12.10 -74.73
CA GLN A 15 11.61 -12.73 -73.87
C GLN A 15 12.05 -11.81 -72.72
N PHE A 16 12.18 -10.51 -72.97
CA PHE A 16 12.48 -9.51 -71.94
C PHE A 16 11.35 -9.38 -70.90
N PHE A 17 10.09 -9.33 -71.36
CA PHE A 17 8.93 -9.31 -70.47
C PHE A 17 8.82 -10.58 -69.62
N TYR A 18 9.10 -11.76 -70.21
CA TYR A 18 9.11 -13.02 -69.48
C TYR A 18 10.18 -13.04 -68.37
N LEU A 19 11.38 -12.52 -68.65
CA LEU A 19 12.45 -12.41 -67.65
C LEU A 19 12.10 -11.44 -66.52
N ILE A 20 11.46 -10.31 -66.82
CA ILE A 20 10.96 -9.37 -65.80
C ILE A 20 9.91 -10.06 -64.91
N LEU A 21 8.97 -10.78 -65.52
CA LEU A 21 7.90 -11.45 -64.79
C LEU A 21 8.47 -12.54 -63.86
N MET A 22 9.43 -13.33 -64.35
CA MET A 22 10.17 -14.30 -63.53
C MET A 22 10.93 -13.64 -62.37
N LEU A 23 11.56 -12.49 -62.60
CA LEU A 23 12.29 -11.77 -61.56
C LEU A 23 11.35 -11.21 -60.48
N VAL A 24 10.21 -10.64 -60.88
CA VAL A 24 9.18 -10.17 -59.93
C VAL A 24 8.61 -11.33 -59.13
N ALA A 25 8.31 -12.45 -59.78
CA ALA A 25 7.84 -13.66 -59.10
C ALA A 25 8.87 -14.17 -58.08
N ALA A 26 10.16 -14.22 -58.45
CA ALA A 26 11.23 -14.61 -57.53
C ALA A 26 11.35 -13.66 -56.33
N MET A 27 11.24 -12.35 -56.53
CA MET A 27 11.25 -11.37 -55.43
C MET A 27 10.06 -11.54 -54.50
N ILE A 28 8.87 -11.83 -55.02
CA ILE A 28 7.66 -12.08 -54.20
C ILE A 28 7.85 -13.36 -53.38
N PHE A 29 8.33 -14.45 -54.00
CA PHE A 29 8.60 -15.70 -53.29
C PHE A 29 9.64 -15.53 -52.18
N LEU A 30 10.74 -14.83 -52.46
CA LEU A 30 11.76 -14.52 -51.46
C LEU A 30 11.18 -13.63 -50.35
N GLY A 31 10.39 -12.62 -50.68
CA GLY A 31 9.71 -11.77 -49.69
C GLY A 31 8.80 -12.57 -48.75
N ILE A 32 8.00 -13.50 -49.29
CA ILE A 32 7.13 -14.36 -48.47
C ILE A 32 7.96 -15.29 -47.57
N ILE A 33 9.05 -15.88 -48.07
CA ILE A 33 9.90 -16.78 -47.30
C ILE A 33 10.60 -16.03 -46.16
N PHE A 34 11.13 -14.83 -46.42
CA PHE A 34 11.79 -14.01 -45.40
C PHE A 34 10.82 -13.48 -44.35
N LEU A 35 9.61 -13.06 -44.76
CA LEU A 35 8.61 -12.51 -43.84
C LEU A 35 7.92 -13.58 -42.98
N LYS A 36 7.82 -14.83 -43.45
CA LYS A 36 7.18 -15.93 -42.71
C LYS A 36 7.98 -16.36 -41.46
N GLY A 37 9.28 -16.07 -41.42
CA GLY A 37 10.15 -16.38 -40.28
C GLY A 37 10.49 -15.18 -39.37
N PHE A 38 9.92 -14.00 -39.65
CA PHE A 38 10.17 -12.80 -38.85
C PHE A 38 9.07 -12.67 -37.79
N GLU A 39 9.31 -13.22 -36.59
CA GLU A 39 8.49 -12.89 -35.42
C GLU A 39 8.66 -11.39 -35.12
N SER A 40 7.58 -10.62 -35.22
CA SER A 40 7.61 -9.18 -34.98
C SER A 40 7.99 -8.92 -33.52
N PRO A 41 9.12 -8.26 -33.22
CA PRO A 41 9.47 -7.90 -31.85
C PRO A 41 8.51 -6.86 -31.25
N PHE A 42 7.66 -6.25 -32.08
CA PHE A 42 6.71 -5.20 -31.69
C PHE A 42 5.29 -5.69 -31.39
N SER A 43 4.93 -6.96 -31.64
CA SER A 43 3.54 -7.40 -31.37
C SER A 43 3.33 -7.81 -29.91
N ASP A 44 4.27 -8.56 -29.34
CA ASP A 44 4.01 -9.25 -28.07
C ASP A 44 4.61 -8.51 -26.87
N GLU A 45 5.76 -7.86 -27.05
CA GLU A 45 6.40 -7.05 -26.00
C GLU A 45 5.60 -5.77 -25.72
N ASP A 46 5.17 -5.05 -26.77
CA ASP A 46 4.37 -3.84 -26.64
C ASP A 46 3.00 -4.12 -26.03
N VAL A 47 2.32 -5.22 -26.42
CA VAL A 47 1.03 -5.61 -25.84
C VAL A 47 1.17 -5.96 -24.35
N ARG A 48 2.23 -6.66 -23.96
CA ARG A 48 2.52 -6.92 -22.53
C ARG A 48 2.87 -5.64 -21.78
N GLY A 49 3.59 -4.73 -22.42
CA GLY A 49 3.88 -3.40 -21.87
C GLY A 49 2.61 -2.61 -21.58
N ILE A 50 1.68 -2.58 -22.53
CA ILE A 50 0.37 -1.90 -22.40
C ILE A 50 -0.47 -2.53 -21.28
N GLN A 51 -0.56 -3.86 -21.22
CA GLN A 51 -1.29 -4.56 -20.14
C GLN A 51 -0.72 -4.26 -18.74
N ASN A 52 0.61 -4.23 -18.61
CA ASN A 52 1.26 -3.87 -17.34
C ASN A 52 1.00 -2.40 -16.95
N LEU A 53 0.95 -1.49 -17.92
CA LEU A 53 0.63 -0.08 -17.67
C LEU A 53 -0.83 0.07 -17.22
N GLU A 54 -1.76 -0.65 -17.83
CA GLU A 54 -3.16 -0.66 -17.45
C GLU A 54 -3.36 -1.17 -16.01
N GLN A 55 -2.71 -2.28 -15.65
CA GLN A 55 -2.74 -2.80 -14.27
C GLN A 55 -2.17 -1.83 -13.25
N LYS A 56 -1.09 -1.11 -13.60
CA LYS A 56 -0.51 -0.08 -12.72
C LYS A 56 -1.46 1.10 -12.55
N ALA A 57 -2.10 1.54 -13.64
CA ALA A 57 -3.08 2.62 -13.60
C ALA A 57 -4.31 2.24 -12.76
N GLU A 58 -4.79 1.00 -12.87
CA GLU A 58 -5.88 0.48 -12.05
C GLU A 58 -5.49 0.46 -10.56
N PHE A 59 -4.31 -0.06 -10.23
CA PHE A 59 -3.79 -0.01 -8.87
C PHE A 59 -3.70 1.43 -8.34
N GLU A 60 -3.22 2.39 -9.12
CA GLU A 60 -3.14 3.79 -8.71
C GLU A 60 -4.51 4.42 -8.43
N GLN A 61 -5.56 4.02 -9.15
CA GLN A 61 -6.93 4.47 -8.85
C GLN A 61 -7.39 3.95 -7.48
N HIS A 62 -7.17 2.67 -7.22
CA HIS A 62 -7.46 2.06 -5.93
C HIS A 62 -6.61 2.66 -4.80
N GLN A 63 -5.35 2.98 -5.09
CA GLN A 63 -4.43 3.61 -4.15
C GLN A 63 -4.96 4.98 -3.68
N LYS A 64 -5.56 5.78 -4.57
CA LYS A 64 -6.16 7.08 -4.21
C LYS A 64 -7.32 6.97 -3.23
N ILE A 65 -8.00 5.83 -3.19
CA ILE A 65 -9.14 5.58 -2.28
C ILE A 65 -8.62 5.14 -0.90
N ILE A 66 -7.61 4.28 -0.87
CA ILE A 66 -7.13 3.65 0.36
C ILE A 66 -6.10 4.50 1.13
N ILE A 67 -5.32 5.35 0.45
CA ILE A 67 -4.34 6.25 1.09
C ILE A 67 -5.00 7.18 2.14
N PRO A 68 -6.12 7.86 1.84
CA PRO A 68 -6.79 8.69 2.83
C PRO A 68 -7.21 7.93 4.10
N ILE A 69 -7.64 6.67 3.95
CA ILE A 69 -7.98 5.79 5.08
C ILE A 69 -6.72 5.47 5.88
N MET A 70 -5.62 5.16 5.20
CA MET A 70 -4.32 4.91 5.82
C MET A 70 -3.83 6.11 6.64
N ASP A 71 -3.84 7.30 6.06
CA ASP A 71 -3.32 8.52 6.67
C ASP A 71 -4.23 8.99 7.83
N SER A 72 -5.55 8.93 7.63
CA SER A 72 -6.51 9.30 8.67
C SER A 72 -6.45 8.33 9.86
N THR A 73 -6.36 7.02 9.61
CA THR A 73 -6.23 6.00 10.68
C THR A 73 -4.93 6.22 11.46
N TYR A 74 -3.81 6.44 10.79
CA TYR A 74 -2.53 6.76 11.44
C TYR A 74 -2.61 8.03 12.29
N THR A 75 -3.24 9.06 11.76
CA THR A 75 -3.43 10.33 12.46
C THR A 75 -4.31 10.16 13.69
N MET A 76 -5.37 9.36 13.62
CA MET A 76 -6.23 9.05 14.77
C MET A 76 -5.45 8.32 15.87
N ILE A 77 -4.67 7.30 15.53
CA ILE A 77 -3.85 6.55 16.50
C ILE A 77 -2.78 7.47 17.12
N THR A 78 -2.13 8.31 16.32
CA THR A 78 -1.05 9.19 16.80
C THR A 78 -1.57 10.29 17.72
N LYS A 79 -2.80 10.76 17.51
CA LYS A 79 -3.47 11.77 18.35
C LYS A 79 -3.99 11.23 19.67
N LEU A 80 -3.89 9.92 19.92
CA LEU A 80 -4.26 9.36 21.22
C LEU A 80 -3.36 9.94 22.32
N THR A 81 -4.01 10.47 23.35
CA THR A 81 -3.38 11.09 24.51
C THR A 81 -3.20 10.07 25.64
N ASP A 82 -2.65 10.53 26.76
CA ASP A 82 -2.50 9.73 27.99
C ASP A 82 -3.83 9.45 28.72
N GLU A 83 -4.96 9.81 28.11
CA GLU A 83 -6.31 9.57 28.65
C GLU A 83 -6.96 8.43 27.87
N ALA A 84 -7.83 7.65 28.53
CA ALA A 84 -8.50 6.54 27.89
C ALA A 84 -9.28 7.01 26.64
N PRO A 85 -9.08 6.39 25.47
CA PRO A 85 -9.77 6.79 24.25
C PRO A 85 -11.28 6.62 24.40
N GLN A 86 -12.03 7.58 23.83
CA GLN A 86 -13.49 7.44 23.75
C GLN A 86 -13.85 6.24 22.87
N PRO A 87 -14.91 5.46 23.19
CA PRO A 87 -15.29 4.27 22.44
C PRO A 87 -15.52 4.52 20.94
N PHE A 88 -16.01 5.71 20.58
CA PHE A 88 -16.18 6.11 19.18
C PHE A 88 -14.85 6.23 18.43
N VAL A 89 -13.81 6.78 19.07
CA VAL A 89 -12.47 6.91 18.46
C VAL A 89 -11.84 5.54 18.27
N GLU A 90 -11.95 4.66 19.26
CA GLU A 90 -11.49 3.26 19.18
C GLU A 90 -12.20 2.52 18.04
N ASN A 91 -13.51 2.65 17.93
CA ASN A 91 -14.27 2.04 16.84
C ASN A 91 -13.82 2.55 15.46
N ASN A 92 -13.60 3.86 15.30
CA ASN A 92 -13.15 4.42 14.03
C ASN A 92 -11.77 3.93 13.62
N ILE A 93 -10.85 3.78 14.59
CA ILE A 93 -9.53 3.19 14.36
C ILE A 93 -9.69 1.74 13.90
N PHE A 94 -10.52 0.94 14.58
CA PHE A 94 -10.76 -0.45 14.20
C PHE A 94 -11.36 -0.59 12.79
N VAL A 95 -12.32 0.26 12.45
CA VAL A 95 -12.91 0.32 11.09
C VAL A 95 -11.82 0.62 10.07
N GLY A 96 -11.00 1.66 10.29
CA GLY A 96 -9.92 2.03 9.39
C GLY A 96 -8.87 0.91 9.22
N VAL A 97 -8.49 0.24 10.30
CA VAL A 97 -7.57 -0.92 10.26
C VAL A 97 -8.17 -2.08 9.47
N ASN A 98 -9.44 -2.41 9.69
CA ASN A 98 -10.12 -3.49 8.97
C ASN A 98 -10.27 -3.15 7.48
N ASP A 99 -10.61 -1.91 7.15
CA ASP A 99 -10.68 -1.46 5.77
C ASP A 99 -9.33 -1.59 5.07
N LEU A 100 -8.23 -1.20 5.71
CA LEU A 100 -6.88 -1.40 5.17
C LEU A 100 -6.54 -2.89 4.95
N ASN A 101 -6.91 -3.74 5.90
CA ASN A 101 -6.64 -5.17 5.83
C ASN A 101 -7.43 -5.86 4.71
N ASP A 102 -8.66 -5.43 4.45
CA ASP A 102 -9.61 -6.15 3.60
C ASP A 102 -9.88 -5.47 2.25
N TYR A 103 -9.39 -4.24 2.04
CA TYR A 103 -9.62 -3.49 0.80
C TYR A 103 -9.17 -4.27 -0.45
N PHE A 104 -7.90 -4.68 -0.52
CA PHE A 104 -7.39 -5.43 -1.68
C PHE A 104 -7.77 -6.91 -1.68
N LYS A 105 -8.29 -7.45 -0.58
CA LYS A 105 -8.92 -8.78 -0.57
C LYS A 105 -10.29 -8.76 -1.22
N ARG A 106 -11.02 -7.64 -1.15
CA ARG A 106 -12.29 -7.43 -1.85
C ARG A 106 -12.09 -7.09 -3.33
N ASN A 107 -10.92 -6.55 -3.68
CA ASN A 107 -10.55 -6.16 -5.04
C ASN A 107 -9.46 -7.12 -5.59
N GLU A 108 -9.78 -8.41 -5.65
CA GLU A 108 -8.82 -9.47 -6.02
C GLU A 108 -8.26 -9.33 -7.44
N ASN A 109 -9.01 -8.66 -8.33
CA ASN A 109 -8.65 -8.42 -9.73
C ASN A 109 -7.38 -7.58 -9.90
N ILE A 110 -6.95 -6.85 -8.85
CA ILE A 110 -5.73 -6.06 -8.87
C ILE A 110 -4.53 -7.00 -8.75
N ILE A 111 -3.71 -7.09 -9.79
CA ILE A 111 -2.56 -8.03 -9.85
C ILE A 111 -1.27 -7.41 -9.27
N ASP A 112 -1.26 -6.11 -9.00
CA ASP A 112 -0.07 -5.40 -8.51
C ASP A 112 0.38 -5.88 -7.12
N THR A 113 1.63 -6.34 -7.02
CA THR A 113 2.26 -6.84 -5.79
C THR A 113 2.29 -5.85 -4.61
N ARG A 114 2.22 -4.54 -4.88
CA ARG A 114 2.19 -3.51 -3.82
C ARG A 114 0.95 -3.62 -2.94
N LYS A 115 -0.12 -4.27 -3.41
CA LYS A 115 -1.33 -4.54 -2.62
C LYS A 115 -1.05 -5.35 -1.35
N ASP A 116 0.00 -6.18 -1.36
CA ASP A 116 0.35 -7.09 -0.26
C ASP A 116 0.95 -6.35 0.95
N ALA A 117 1.30 -5.07 0.79
CA ALA A 117 1.76 -4.24 1.90
C ALA A 117 0.62 -3.80 2.83
N TYR A 118 -0.60 -3.60 2.31
CA TYR A 118 -1.71 -3.03 3.09
C TYR A 118 -2.15 -3.90 4.29
N PRO A 119 -2.24 -5.24 4.19
CA PRO A 119 -2.46 -6.09 5.36
C PRO A 119 -1.35 -5.99 6.41
N GLN A 120 -0.11 -5.75 6.00
CA GLN A 120 1.01 -5.55 6.94
C GLN A 120 0.91 -4.21 7.65
N ILE A 121 0.55 -3.15 6.93
CA ILE A 121 0.28 -1.82 7.50
C ILE A 121 -0.87 -1.90 8.50
N ALA A 122 -1.96 -2.62 8.18
CA ALA A 122 -3.08 -2.82 9.10
C ALA A 122 -2.65 -3.54 10.39
N ARG A 123 -1.79 -4.58 10.29
CA ARG A 123 -1.23 -5.26 11.47
C ARG A 123 -0.37 -4.32 12.30
N PHE A 124 0.46 -3.50 11.67
CA PHE A 124 1.26 -2.50 12.34
C PHE A 124 0.37 -1.48 13.07
N TYR A 125 -0.68 -0.97 12.43
CA TYR A 125 -1.61 -0.02 13.07
C TYR A 125 -2.35 -0.63 14.26
N LYS A 126 -2.73 -1.90 14.17
CA LYS A 126 -3.31 -2.61 15.31
C LYS A 126 -2.34 -2.66 16.50
N MET A 127 -1.09 -3.06 16.26
CA MET A 127 -0.06 -3.12 17.29
C MET A 127 0.24 -1.73 17.87
N TYR A 128 0.38 -0.72 17.01
CA TYR A 128 0.64 0.65 17.43
C TYR A 128 -0.50 1.24 18.27
N TYR A 129 -1.75 0.92 17.93
CA TYR A 129 -2.91 1.27 18.74
C TYR A 129 -2.89 0.58 20.12
N GLU A 130 -2.59 -0.72 20.16
CA GLU A 130 -2.49 -1.49 21.41
C GLU A 130 -1.41 -0.90 22.33
N ASP A 131 -0.24 -0.56 21.80
CA ASP A 131 0.84 0.09 22.56
C ASP A 131 0.40 1.46 23.12
N LYS A 132 -0.27 2.28 22.30
CA LYS A 132 -0.81 3.58 22.74
C LYS A 132 -1.85 3.41 23.84
N LYS A 133 -2.70 2.39 23.75
CA LYS A 133 -3.71 2.08 24.77
C LYS A 133 -3.05 1.72 26.10
N VAL A 134 -2.02 0.87 26.08
CA VAL A 134 -1.27 0.50 27.28
C VAL A 134 -0.59 1.72 27.93
N ILE A 135 0.03 2.59 27.13
CA ILE A 135 0.65 3.82 27.62
C ILE A 135 -0.39 4.71 28.29
N SER A 136 -1.54 4.92 27.64
CA SER A 136 -2.64 5.73 28.17
C SER A 136 -3.15 5.20 29.51
N THR A 137 -3.49 3.91 29.60
CA THR A 137 -4.01 3.31 30.84
C THR A 137 -2.97 3.35 31.96
N THR A 138 -1.69 3.09 31.64
CA THR A 138 -0.61 3.11 32.63
C THR A 138 -0.38 4.53 33.16
N SER A 139 -0.37 5.53 32.27
CA SER A 139 -0.23 6.94 32.66
C SER A 139 -1.39 7.42 33.52
N GLU A 140 -2.63 7.02 33.21
CA GLU A 140 -3.81 7.32 34.03
C GLU A 140 -3.71 6.67 35.41
N ASP A 141 -3.31 5.40 35.47
CA ASP A 141 -3.12 4.68 36.73
C ASP A 141 -2.03 5.32 37.60
N ILE A 142 -0.91 5.73 37.03
CA ILE A 142 0.16 6.45 37.74
C ILE A 142 -0.39 7.74 38.35
N LYS A 143 -1.07 8.59 37.57
CA LYS A 143 -1.68 9.83 38.07
C LYS A 143 -2.67 9.58 39.21
N ARG A 144 -3.48 8.51 39.10
CA ARG A 144 -4.42 8.11 40.16
C ARG A 144 -3.68 7.68 41.42
N PHE A 145 -2.64 6.86 41.30
CA PHE A 145 -1.87 6.39 42.45
C PHE A 145 -1.09 7.50 43.13
N GLU A 146 -0.47 8.41 42.38
CA GLU A 146 0.19 9.60 42.93
C GLU A 146 -0.78 10.44 43.77
N LYS A 147 -1.98 10.69 43.25
CA LYS A 147 -3.03 11.42 43.99
C LYS A 147 -3.44 10.69 45.27
N GLN A 148 -3.66 9.38 45.20
CA GLN A 148 -4.03 8.57 46.38
C GLN A 148 -2.92 8.56 47.44
N VAL A 149 -1.65 8.51 47.03
CA VAL A 149 -0.50 8.56 47.94
C VAL A 149 -0.42 9.94 48.61
N GLU A 150 -0.61 11.02 47.85
CA GLU A 150 -0.58 12.37 48.41
C GLU A 150 -1.74 12.60 49.40
N GLU A 151 -2.96 12.17 49.04
CA GLU A 151 -4.12 12.20 49.95
C GLU A 151 -3.88 11.38 51.22
N CYS A 152 -3.24 10.20 51.10
CA CYS A 152 -2.86 9.37 52.25
C CYS A 152 -1.84 10.08 53.14
N ARG A 153 -0.82 10.71 52.54
CA ARG A 153 0.23 11.45 53.26
C ARG A 153 -0.33 12.65 54.02
N ILE A 154 -1.21 13.42 53.39
CA ILE A 154 -1.92 14.54 54.03
C ILE A 154 -2.77 14.01 55.19
N GLY A 155 -3.61 12.99 54.94
CA GLY A 155 -4.47 12.40 55.96
C GLY A 155 -3.69 11.78 57.13
N PHE A 156 -2.51 11.22 56.88
CA PHE A 156 -1.59 10.74 57.92
C PHE A 156 -1.08 11.90 58.77
N LYS A 157 -0.58 12.97 58.16
CA LYS A 157 -0.09 14.16 58.85
C LYS A 157 -1.19 14.81 59.71
N ASP A 158 -2.39 14.99 59.15
CA ASP A 158 -3.53 15.55 59.87
C ASP A 158 -3.92 14.71 61.10
N LYS A 159 -3.90 13.37 60.97
CA LYS A 159 -4.18 12.48 62.10
C LYS A 159 -3.09 12.55 63.17
N GLN A 160 -1.83 12.62 62.74
CA GLN A 160 -0.68 12.76 63.63
C GLN A 160 -0.79 14.07 64.43
N ASP A 161 -1.08 15.19 63.77
CA ASP A 161 -1.23 16.51 64.40
C ASP A 161 -2.41 16.52 65.38
N LYS A 162 -3.56 15.93 65.02
CA LYS A 162 -4.72 15.77 65.93
C LYS A 162 -4.39 14.94 67.17
N ILE A 163 -3.56 13.90 67.06
CA ILE A 163 -3.13 13.09 68.21
C ILE A 163 -2.19 13.90 69.10
N TYR A 164 -1.24 14.65 68.53
CA TYR A 164 -0.34 15.51 69.30
C TYR A 164 -1.10 16.59 70.08
N GLN A 165 -2.05 17.27 69.43
CA GLN A 165 -2.92 18.25 70.08
C GLN A 165 -3.70 17.62 71.24
N ARG A 166 -4.38 16.49 71.01
CA ARG A 166 -5.11 15.79 72.09
C ARG A 166 -4.23 15.40 73.27
N LYS A 167 -3.01 14.92 73.01
CA LYS A 167 -2.05 14.56 74.09
C LYS A 167 -1.61 15.79 74.88
N SER A 168 -1.41 16.92 74.21
CA SER A 168 -1.09 18.20 74.85
C SER A 168 -2.25 18.68 75.74
N ASP A 169 -3.48 18.66 75.22
CA ASP A 169 -4.68 19.07 75.95
C ASP A 169 -4.94 18.19 77.18
N LEU A 170 -4.72 16.88 77.05
CA LEU A 170 -4.85 15.95 78.17
C LEU A 170 -3.82 16.25 79.27
N LYS A 171 -2.56 16.51 78.92
CA LYS A 171 -1.52 16.90 79.88
C LYS A 171 -1.86 18.20 80.59
N ALA A 172 -2.35 19.20 79.86
CA ALA A 172 -2.75 20.50 80.43
C ALA A 172 -3.92 20.38 81.41
N ARG A 173 -4.75 19.34 81.31
CA ARG A 173 -5.88 19.07 82.24
C ARG A 173 -5.51 18.23 83.45
N THR A 174 -4.34 17.58 83.44
CA THR A 174 -3.88 16.69 84.53
C THR A 174 -2.76 17.29 85.39
N GLN A 175 -2.31 18.50 85.07
CA GLN A 175 -1.49 19.36 85.93
C GLN A 175 -2.36 20.43 86.57
#